data_AF-A0A8T4P8R7-F1
#
_entry.id   AF-A0A8T4P8R7-F1
#
_cell.length_a   1.000
_cell.length_b   1.000
_cell.length_c   1.000
_cell.angle_alpha   90.00
_cell.angle_beta   90.00
_cell.angle_gamma   90.00
#
_symmetry.space_group_name_H-M   'P 1'
#
loop_
_entity.id
_entity.type
_entity.pdbx_description
1 polymer ?
#
loop_
_entity_poly.entity_id
_entity_poly.type
_entity_poly.pdbx_seq_one_letter_code
_entity_poly.pdbx_strand_id
1 'polypeptide(L)'
;MTTKIREYEYLGRIIGRVLDYGQGEREFVTDLTEMNVVDLIQDMPIRHKVHMRSEAFGVLKLAQHFRIPIDSYLTNEDLAIYIMGLGCQNLTELNHTDQRAWQLLHDRGLAKKFFPDLIESDYNGEHK
;
A
#
# COMPACT_ATOMS: atom_id res chain seq x y z
N MET A 1 21.86 19.19 -21.44
CA MET A 1 22.45 18.02 -20.76
C MET A 1 21.38 17.45 -19.84
N THR A 2 20.92 16.23 -20.08
CA THR A 2 19.93 15.58 -19.21
C THR A 2 20.62 15.12 -17.94
N THR A 3 20.20 15.64 -16.80
CA THR A 3 20.77 15.22 -15.50
C THR A 3 19.85 14.15 -14.92
N LYS A 4 20.37 12.95 -14.69
CA LYS A 4 19.61 11.89 -14.00
C LYS A 4 19.40 12.31 -12.54
N ILE A 5 18.14 12.38 -12.10
CA ILE A 5 17.84 12.83 -10.74
C ILE A 5 17.54 11.67 -9.80
N ARG A 6 16.81 10.65 -10.26
CA ARG A 6 16.37 9.56 -9.38
C ARG A 6 16.05 8.30 -10.15
N GLU A 7 16.54 7.17 -9.66
CA GLU A 7 16.13 5.84 -10.09
C GLU A 7 15.19 5.25 -9.04
N TYR A 8 14.19 4.49 -9.50
CA TYR A 8 13.27 3.75 -8.67
C TYR A 8 13.55 2.27 -8.85
N GLU A 9 13.80 1.61 -7.73
CA GLU A 9 14.09 0.19 -7.69
C GLU A 9 13.01 -0.55 -6.91
N TYR A 10 12.84 -1.81 -7.27
CA TYR A 10 12.04 -2.77 -6.51
C TYR A 10 12.67 -4.15 -6.64
N LEU A 11 12.91 -4.81 -5.50
CA LEU A 11 13.58 -6.12 -5.41
C LEU A 11 14.90 -6.19 -6.21
N GLY A 12 15.72 -5.14 -6.14
CA GLY A 12 17.02 -5.06 -6.82
C GLY A 12 16.96 -4.80 -8.33
N ARG A 13 15.77 -4.57 -8.89
CA ARG A 13 15.59 -4.18 -10.30
C ARG A 13 15.21 -2.71 -10.40
N ILE A 14 15.85 -1.96 -11.30
CA ILE A 14 15.39 -0.63 -11.69
C ILE A 14 14.11 -0.78 -12.51
N ILE A 15 13.05 -0.13 -12.04
CA ILE A 15 11.70 -0.23 -12.60
C ILE A 15 11.20 1.11 -13.18
N GLY A 16 11.89 2.22 -12.89
CA GLY A 16 11.59 3.52 -13.48
C GLY A 16 12.61 4.59 -13.09
N ARG A 17 12.60 5.73 -13.77
CA ARG A 17 13.55 6.83 -13.55
C ARG A 17 12.86 8.18 -13.75
N VAL A 18 13.36 9.22 -13.08
CA VAL A 18 12.99 10.61 -13.37
C VAL A 18 14.15 11.29 -14.10
N LEU A 19 13.86 11.78 -15.30
CA LEU A 19 14.75 12.60 -16.10
C LEU A 19 14.43 14.07 -15.87
N ASP A 20 15.46 14.91 -15.83
CA ASP A 20 15.35 16.37 -15.82
C ASP A 20 16.02 16.92 -17.06
N TYR A 21 15.23 17.60 -17.89
CA TYR A 21 15.69 18.18 -19.15
C TYR A 21 16.16 19.64 -19.00
N GLY A 22 16.07 20.20 -17.79
CA GLY A 22 16.28 21.61 -17.48
C GLY A 22 14.96 22.39 -17.39
N GLN A 23 15.02 23.61 -16.86
CA GLN A 23 13.85 24.53 -16.76
C GLN A 23 12.68 24.03 -15.90
N GLY A 24 12.90 23.01 -15.07
CA GLY A 24 11.88 22.43 -14.19
C GLY A 24 11.04 21.33 -14.84
N GLU A 25 11.31 20.99 -16.10
CA GLU A 25 10.64 19.89 -16.79
C GLU A 25 11.21 18.55 -16.32
N ARG A 26 10.35 17.77 -15.65
CA ARG A 26 10.66 16.44 -15.16
C ARG A 26 9.73 15.42 -15.76
N GLU A 27 10.30 14.34 -16.28
CA GLU A 27 9.56 13.25 -16.89
C GLU A 27 9.88 11.94 -16.17
N PHE A 28 8.84 11.16 -15.88
CA PHE A 28 8.99 9.80 -15.39
C PHE A 28 9.04 8.86 -16.59
N VAL A 29 10.11 8.06 -16.68
CA VAL A 29 10.37 7.14 -17.79
C VAL A 29 10.53 5.72 -17.24
N THR A 30 9.95 4.74 -17.93
CA THR A 30 10.05 3.31 -17.60
C THR A 30 9.99 2.47 -18.87
N ASP A 31 10.64 1.31 -18.85
CA ASP A 31 10.57 0.31 -19.92
C ASP A 31 9.41 -0.69 -19.67
N LEU A 32 8.68 -0.56 -18.55
CA LEU A 32 7.53 -1.41 -18.22
C LEU A 32 6.26 -0.89 -18.88
N THR A 33 5.42 -1.81 -19.35
CA THR A 33 4.06 -1.49 -19.79
C THR A 33 3.10 -1.42 -18.61
N GLU A 34 1.93 -0.82 -18.80
CA GLU A 34 0.84 -0.81 -17.79
C GLU A 34 0.51 -2.23 -17.30
N MET A 35 0.40 -3.20 -18.24
CA MET A 35 0.14 -4.60 -17.93
C MET A 35 1.24 -5.20 -17.04
N ASN A 36 2.52 -4.93 -17.34
CA ASN A 36 3.62 -5.41 -16.49
C ASN A 36 3.58 -4.82 -15.08
N VAL A 37 3.09 -3.58 -14.94
CA VAL A 37 2.93 -2.96 -13.62
C VAL A 37 1.78 -3.61 -12.86
N VAL A 38 0.67 -3.94 -13.52
CA VAL A 38 -0.43 -4.71 -12.91
C VAL A 38 0.06 -6.06 -12.42
N ASP A 39 0.76 -6.83 -13.27
CA ASP A 39 1.31 -8.14 -12.90
C ASP A 39 2.29 -8.01 -11.72
N LEU A 40 3.18 -7.01 -11.77
CA LEU A 40 4.11 -6.72 -10.68
C LEU A 40 3.40 -6.42 -9.35
N ILE A 41 2.31 -5.65 -9.40
CA ILE A 41 1.52 -5.35 -8.21
C ILE A 41 0.81 -6.61 -7.71
N GLN A 42 0.29 -7.47 -8.60
CA GLN A 42 -0.40 -8.71 -8.22
C GLN A 42 0.55 -9.71 -7.55
N ASP A 43 1.74 -9.90 -8.09
CA ASP A 43 2.76 -10.84 -7.59
C ASP A 43 3.50 -10.35 -6.34
N MET A 44 3.38 -9.06 -6.02
CA MET A 44 4.03 -8.44 -4.87
C MET A 44 3.56 -9.06 -3.54
N PRO A 45 4.48 -9.32 -2.59
CA PRO A 45 4.11 -9.74 -1.23
C PRO A 45 3.08 -8.80 -0.61
N ILE A 46 2.08 -9.38 0.08
CA ILE A 46 0.96 -8.61 0.65
C ILE A 46 1.46 -7.48 1.57
N ARG A 47 2.52 -7.73 2.37
CA ARG A 47 3.14 -6.69 3.20
C ARG A 47 3.53 -5.45 2.40
N HIS A 48 4.15 -5.65 1.23
CA HIS A 48 4.56 -4.54 0.37
C HIS A 48 3.35 -3.86 -0.31
N LYS A 49 2.26 -4.58 -0.59
CA LYS A 49 1.00 -4.00 -1.08
C LYS A 49 0.36 -3.07 -0.03
N VAL A 50 0.28 -3.53 1.21
CA VAL A 50 -0.24 -2.74 2.34
C VAL A 50 0.64 -1.51 2.58
N HIS A 51 1.96 -1.71 2.55
CA HIS A 51 2.99 -0.69 2.77
C HIS A 51 3.58 -0.15 1.48
N MET A 52 2.74 0.12 0.47
CA MET A 52 3.16 0.60 -0.85
C MET A 52 3.63 2.08 -0.82
N ARG A 53 4.53 2.41 0.11
CA ARG A 53 5.17 3.70 0.37
C ARG A 53 6.58 3.54 0.95
N SER A 54 6.90 2.37 1.53
CA SER A 54 8.22 2.04 2.07
C SER A 54 9.03 1.26 1.02
N GLU A 55 9.16 -0.05 1.19
CA GLU A 55 9.96 -0.95 0.33
C GLU A 55 9.43 -1.03 -1.12
N ALA A 56 8.16 -0.67 -1.33
CA ALA A 56 7.50 -0.64 -2.63
C ALA A 56 7.24 0.77 -3.17
N PHE A 57 7.98 1.80 -2.70
CA PHE A 57 7.79 3.17 -3.18
C PHE A 57 8.01 3.33 -4.69
N GLY A 58 8.95 2.58 -5.29
CA GLY A 58 9.14 2.59 -6.74
C GLY A 58 7.92 2.08 -7.50
N VAL A 59 7.29 1.01 -7.00
CA VAL A 59 6.06 0.44 -7.57
C VAL A 59 4.89 1.43 -7.44
N LEU A 60 4.78 2.13 -6.31
CA LEU A 60 3.82 3.23 -6.15
C LEU A 60 3.99 4.29 -7.24
N LYS A 61 5.23 4.68 -7.54
CA LYS A 61 5.51 5.72 -8.54
C LYS A 61 5.15 5.27 -9.95
N LEU A 62 5.38 3.99 -10.28
CA LEU A 62 4.89 3.41 -11.52
C LEU A 62 3.38 3.37 -11.60
N ALA A 63 2.70 2.92 -10.54
CA ALA A 63 1.25 2.91 -10.51
C ALA A 63 0.67 4.32 -10.72
N GLN A 64 1.25 5.34 -10.08
CA GLN A 64 0.88 6.73 -10.29
C GLN A 64 1.07 7.19 -11.73
N HIS A 65 2.19 6.82 -12.36
CA HIS A 65 2.48 7.15 -13.76
C HIS A 65 1.41 6.60 -14.71
N PHE A 66 1.00 5.34 -14.51
CA PHE A 66 -0.06 4.69 -15.30
C PHE A 66 -1.48 4.97 -14.79
N ARG A 67 -1.67 5.86 -13.79
CA ARG A 67 -2.97 6.17 -13.17
C ARG A 67 -3.69 4.94 -12.62
N ILE A 68 -2.91 3.97 -12.18
CA ILE A 68 -3.36 2.73 -11.59
C ILE A 68 -3.80 2.98 -10.13
N PRO A 69 -5.07 2.73 -9.75
CA PRO A 69 -5.53 2.96 -8.38
C PRO A 69 -5.06 1.85 -7.43
N ILE A 70 -4.49 2.20 -6.28
CA ILE A 70 -3.98 1.22 -5.30
C ILE A 70 -5.10 0.26 -4.85
N ASP A 71 -6.33 0.77 -4.72
CA ASP A 71 -7.47 -0.02 -4.26
C ASP A 71 -7.91 -1.11 -5.24
N SER A 72 -7.50 -1.06 -6.52
CA SER A 72 -7.89 -2.10 -7.49
C SER A 72 -7.09 -3.41 -7.36
N TYR A 73 -6.03 -3.47 -6.52
CA TYR A 73 -5.20 -4.67 -6.37
C TYR A 73 -4.89 -5.06 -4.93
N LEU A 74 -5.30 -4.27 -3.95
CA LEU A 74 -5.30 -4.68 -2.54
C LEU A 74 -6.73 -5.03 -2.17
N THR A 75 -7.06 -6.31 -2.11
CA THR A 75 -8.40 -6.78 -1.77
C THR A 75 -8.62 -6.82 -0.25
N ASN A 76 -9.87 -6.98 0.16
CA ASN A 76 -10.19 -7.21 1.58
C ASN A 76 -9.67 -8.57 2.07
N GLU A 77 -9.52 -9.54 1.17
CA GLU A 77 -8.93 -10.84 1.47
C GLU A 77 -7.42 -10.74 1.70
N ASP A 78 -6.70 -10.00 0.86
CA ASP A 78 -5.28 -9.70 1.08
C ASP A 78 -5.06 -9.04 2.43
N LEU A 79 -5.89 -8.04 2.75
CA LEU A 79 -5.82 -7.35 4.04
C LEU A 79 -6.12 -8.28 5.22
N ALA A 80 -7.06 -9.22 5.06
CA ALA A 80 -7.35 -10.23 6.08
C ALA A 80 -6.16 -11.15 6.34
N ILE A 81 -5.56 -11.70 5.26
CA ILE A 81 -4.37 -12.55 5.33
C ILE A 81 -3.24 -11.82 6.06
N TYR A 82 -3.02 -10.55 5.71
CA TYR A 82 -2.01 -9.72 6.34
C TYR A 82 -2.23 -9.54 7.85
N ILE A 83 -3.42 -9.10 8.24
CA ILE A 83 -3.76 -8.81 9.64
C ILE A 83 -3.68 -10.09 10.49
N MET A 84 -4.22 -11.20 10.00
CA MET A 84 -4.12 -12.49 10.69
C MET A 84 -2.67 -12.94 10.87
N GLY A 85 -1.81 -12.68 9.88
CA GLY A 85 -0.38 -12.96 9.95
C GLY A 85 0.39 -12.13 11.00
N LEU A 86 -0.14 -10.97 11.42
CA LEU A 86 0.45 -10.16 12.49
C LEU A 86 0.12 -10.70 13.89
N GLY A 87 -0.89 -11.56 14.03
CA GLY A 87 -1.31 -12.12 15.32
C GLY A 87 -1.91 -11.10 16.30
N CYS A 88 -2.30 -9.92 15.84
CA CYS A 88 -2.95 -8.90 16.67
C CYS A 88 -4.34 -9.37 17.11
N GLN A 89 -4.66 -9.16 18.38
CA GLN A 89 -5.94 -9.57 18.96
C GLN A 89 -7.01 -8.48 18.84
N ASN A 90 -6.61 -7.20 18.77
CA ASN A 90 -7.54 -6.07 18.79
C ASN A 90 -7.06 -4.89 17.91
N LEU A 91 -7.92 -3.88 17.75
CA LEU A 91 -7.64 -2.68 16.96
C LEU A 91 -6.50 -1.83 17.53
N THR A 92 -6.34 -1.81 18.86
CA THR A 92 -5.28 -1.06 19.52
C THR A 92 -3.91 -1.65 19.17
N GLU A 93 -3.75 -2.97 19.33
CA GLU A 93 -2.53 -3.69 18.94
C GLU A 93 -2.24 -3.53 17.45
N LEU A 94 -3.25 -3.61 16.58
CA LEU A 94 -3.07 -3.38 15.15
C LEU A 94 -2.59 -1.96 14.86
N ASN A 95 -3.16 -0.93 15.48
CA ASN A 95 -2.73 0.45 15.28
C ASN A 95 -1.28 0.68 15.74
N HIS A 96 -0.89 0.09 16.87
CA HIS A 96 0.47 0.17 17.39
C HIS A 96 1.48 -0.59 16.52
N THR A 97 1.11 -1.79 16.05
CA THR A 97 1.98 -2.65 15.25
C THR A 97 2.09 -2.15 13.81
N ASP A 98 0.97 -1.68 13.26
CA ASP A 98 0.82 -1.35 11.85
C ASP A 98 -0.29 -0.31 11.58
N GLN A 99 0.07 0.96 11.72
CA GLN A 99 -0.82 2.09 11.49
C GLN A 99 -1.45 2.09 10.09
N ARG A 100 -0.76 1.57 9.07
CA ARG A 100 -1.26 1.59 7.69
C ARG A 100 -2.35 0.54 7.49
N ALA A 101 -2.16 -0.67 8.00
CA ALA A 101 -3.20 -1.69 7.99
C ALA A 101 -4.43 -1.24 8.79
N TRP A 102 -4.23 -0.61 9.95
CA TRP A 102 -5.31 -0.03 10.75
C TRP A 102 -6.12 1.03 9.97
N GLN A 103 -5.45 1.99 9.31
CA GLN A 103 -6.11 2.99 8.47
C GLN A 103 -6.93 2.37 7.34
N LEU A 104 -6.34 1.42 6.60
CA LEU A 104 -7.02 0.75 5.48
C LEU A 104 -8.27 -0.02 5.93
N LEU A 105 -8.18 -0.67 7.09
CA LEU A 105 -9.31 -1.37 7.70
C LEU A 105 -10.43 -0.40 8.10
N HIS A 106 -10.07 0.76 8.67
CA HIS A 106 -11.04 1.80 9.03
C HIS A 106 -11.70 2.42 7.80
N ASP A 107 -10.90 2.86 6.82
CA ASP A 107 -11.38 3.50 5.58
C ASP A 107 -12.33 2.60 4.78
N ARG A 108 -12.15 1.28 4.86
CA ARG A 108 -13.00 0.28 4.19
C ARG A 108 -14.16 -0.22 5.05
N GLY A 109 -14.32 0.28 6.28
CA GLY A 109 -15.41 -0.13 7.18
C GLY A 109 -15.32 -1.59 7.65
N LEU A 110 -14.12 -2.18 7.66
CA LEU A 110 -13.93 -3.62 7.93
C LEU A 110 -13.64 -3.94 9.40
N ALA A 111 -13.56 -2.94 10.28
CA ALA A 111 -13.23 -3.13 11.69
C ALA A 111 -14.09 -4.21 12.37
N LYS A 112 -15.41 -4.15 12.18
CA LYS A 112 -16.34 -5.12 12.76
C LYS A 112 -16.18 -6.53 12.21
N LYS A 113 -15.73 -6.66 10.98
CA LYS A 113 -15.57 -7.97 10.33
C LYS A 113 -14.36 -8.71 10.88
N PHE A 114 -13.26 -8.00 11.15
CA PHE A 114 -12.01 -8.61 11.59
C PHE A 114 -11.87 -8.73 13.11
N PHE A 115 -12.52 -7.84 13.86
CA PHE A 115 -12.51 -7.85 15.33
C PHE A 115 -13.94 -7.80 15.88
N PRO A 116 -14.82 -8.77 15.54
CA PRO A 116 -16.24 -8.73 15.91
C PRO A 116 -16.45 -8.76 17.43
N ASP A 117 -15.74 -9.64 18.13
CA ASP A 117 -15.92 -9.93 19.56
C ASP A 117 -15.48 -8.79 20.48
N LEU A 118 -14.77 -7.80 19.93
CA LEU A 118 -14.21 -6.67 20.69
C LEU A 118 -15.01 -5.38 20.51
N ILE A 119 -15.99 -5.38 19.60
CA ILE A 119 -16.89 -4.23 19.42
C ILE A 119 -18.08 -4.33 20.38
N GLU A 120 -18.34 -5.51 20.94
CA GLU A 120 -19.35 -5.71 21.98
C GLU A 120 -18.91 -5.24 23.37
N SER A 121 -17.63 -4.90 23.60
CA SER A 121 -17.17 -4.39 24.90
C SER A 121 -17.34 -2.88 25.10
N ASP A 122 -17.55 -2.09 24.02
CA ASP A 122 -17.77 -0.63 24.09
C ASP A 122 -19.24 -0.23 23.88
N TYR A 123 -20.16 -1.20 23.84
CA TYR A 123 -21.61 -0.95 23.75
C TYR A 123 -22.40 -1.63 24.87
N ASN A 124 -21.83 -1.71 26.07
CA ASN A 124 -22.65 -1.73 27.28
C ASN A 124 -22.81 -0.29 27.76
N GLY A 125 -23.92 0.31 27.35
CA GLY A 125 -24.36 1.59 27.86
C GLY A 125 -24.46 1.56 29.39
N GLU A 126 -23.65 2.36 30.05
CA GLU A 126 -24.06 2.96 31.30
C GLU A 126 -24.30 4.45 31.04
N HIS A 127 -25.57 4.74 30.77
CA HIS A 127 -26.17 5.96 31.27
C HIS A 127 -25.78 6.15 32.73
N LYS A 128 -25.10 7.26 33.04
CA LYS A 128 -25.44 8.13 34.17
C LYS A 128 -25.18 9.58 33.78
#